data_AF-A0A257JAI6-F1
#
_entry.id   AF-A0A257JAI6-F1
#
_cell.length_a   1.000
_cell.length_b   1.000
_cell.length_c   1.000
_cell.angle_alpha   90.00
_cell.angle_beta   90.00
_cell.angle_gamma   90.00
#
_symmetry.space_group_name_H-M   'P 1'
#
loop_
_entity.id
_entity.type
_entity.pdbx_description
1 polymer ?
#
loop_
_entity_poly.entity_id
_entity_poly.type
_entity_poly.pdbx_seq_one_letter_code
_entity_poly.pdbx_strand_id
1 'polypeptide(L)'
;GLAPGATDGGAVSDTDAESATVTLTVSGSQLYTRNQSFNVGGTAIDNWFSWFFEPVGRKSSLLFLDVPVYEAGVITVTMTRDNPADLVSCGALLFGRQFTIGETEHGADIGIIDYSRKETDQFGVTSVVERAFAKRMTARVVMQTSAIDDVARNLAALRASPVLWIG
;
A
#
# COMPACT_ATOMS: atom_id res chain seq x y z
N GLY A 1 18.76 3.86 -1.67
CA GLY A 1 18.64 2.79 -0.66
C GLY A 1 18.20 3.41 0.64
N LEU A 2 17.21 2.82 1.29
CA LEU A 2 16.76 3.16 2.63
C LEU A 2 17.50 2.26 3.63
N ALA A 3 17.90 2.81 4.77
CA ALA A 3 18.47 2.07 5.89
C ALA A 3 17.55 2.20 7.12
N PRO A 4 16.36 1.59 7.10
CA PRO A 4 15.35 1.82 8.13
C PRO A 4 15.62 1.04 9.43
N GLY A 5 16.68 0.24 9.50
CA GLY A 5 16.93 -0.68 10.61
C GLY A 5 16.08 -1.95 10.50
N ALA A 6 15.72 -2.56 11.62
CA ALA A 6 14.96 -3.81 11.67
C ALA A 6 13.51 -3.63 11.18
N THR A 7 13.26 -3.83 9.89
CA THR A 7 11.93 -3.82 9.25
C THR A 7 11.60 -5.17 8.64
N ASP A 8 10.36 -5.64 8.81
CA ASP A 8 9.87 -6.92 8.25
C ASP A 8 8.85 -6.72 7.12
N GLY A 9 8.40 -5.48 6.89
CA GLY A 9 7.33 -5.18 5.96
C GLY A 9 7.52 -3.84 5.27
N GLY A 10 7.05 -3.78 4.03
CA GLY A 10 7.03 -2.59 3.21
C GLY A 10 5.75 -2.46 2.39
N ALA A 11 5.40 -1.23 2.06
CA ALA A 11 4.26 -0.93 1.24
C ALA A 11 4.57 0.23 0.30
N VAL A 12 4.06 0.12 -0.91
CA VAL A 12 4.03 1.22 -1.87
C VAL A 12 2.58 1.52 -2.18
N SER A 13 2.17 2.78 -2.11
CA SER A 13 0.80 3.20 -2.38
C SER A 13 0.73 4.39 -3.33
N ASP A 14 -0.45 4.57 -3.92
CA ASP A 14 -0.75 5.57 -4.95
C ASP A 14 0.35 5.65 -5.99
N THR A 15 0.73 4.47 -6.48
CA THR A 15 1.83 4.29 -7.44
C THR A 15 1.27 4.13 -8.83
N ASP A 16 1.92 4.81 -9.77
CA ASP A 16 1.68 4.63 -11.19
C ASP A 16 2.93 4.07 -11.86
N ALA A 17 2.99 2.73 -11.88
CA ALA A 17 4.08 1.92 -12.41
C ALA A 17 3.51 0.59 -12.93
N GLU A 18 4.32 -0.16 -13.67
CA GLU A 18 4.01 -1.51 -14.15
C GLU A 18 4.37 -2.57 -13.10
N SER A 19 5.55 -2.41 -12.51
CA SER A 19 6.06 -3.33 -11.50
C SER A 19 6.90 -2.62 -10.44
N ALA A 20 6.98 -3.22 -9.27
CA ALA A 20 7.88 -2.81 -8.20
C ALA A 20 8.71 -4.02 -7.73
N THR A 21 10.02 -3.83 -7.71
CA THR A 21 10.99 -4.78 -7.17
C THR A 21 11.58 -4.24 -5.88
N VAL A 22 11.47 -5.01 -4.80
CA VAL A 22 12.11 -4.73 -3.52
C VAL A 22 13.30 -5.67 -3.35
N THR A 23 14.48 -5.12 -3.09
CA THR A 23 15.69 -5.87 -2.79
C THR A 23 16.25 -5.50 -1.42
N LEU A 24 16.77 -6.49 -0.71
CA LEU A 24 17.51 -6.29 0.54
C LEU A 24 18.96 -6.71 0.32
N THR A 25 19.87 -5.79 0.65
CA THR A 25 21.31 -6.02 0.59
C THR A 25 21.90 -5.85 1.98
N VAL A 26 22.72 -6.81 2.41
CA VAL A 26 23.49 -6.71 3.68
C VAL A 26 24.95 -6.86 3.34
N SER A 27 25.78 -5.93 3.79
CA SER A 27 27.24 -5.94 3.54
C SER A 27 27.63 -6.09 2.06
N GLY A 28 26.80 -5.56 1.14
CA GLY A 28 27.04 -5.63 -0.31
C GLY A 28 26.52 -6.89 -1.01
N SER A 29 25.99 -7.89 -0.29
CA SER A 29 25.35 -9.07 -0.87
C SER A 29 23.83 -8.95 -0.85
N GLN A 30 23.17 -9.25 -1.97
CA GLN A 30 21.71 -9.31 -2.04
C GLN A 30 21.22 -10.61 -1.38
N LEU A 31 20.39 -10.49 -0.34
CA LEU A 31 19.80 -11.65 0.36
C LEU A 31 18.34 -11.87 0.01
N TYR A 32 17.64 -10.82 -0.43
CA TYR A 32 16.24 -10.92 -0.76
C TYR A 32 15.94 -10.07 -1.98
N THR A 33 15.06 -10.59 -2.83
CA THR A 33 14.48 -9.88 -3.96
C THR A 33 13.05 -10.35 -4.14
N ARG A 34 12.14 -9.41 -4.34
CA ARG A 34 10.76 -9.72 -4.68
C ARG A 34 10.22 -8.71 -5.66
N ASN A 35 9.72 -9.21 -6.79
CA ASN A 35 9.05 -8.41 -7.81
C ASN A 35 7.54 -8.67 -7.75
N GLN A 36 6.74 -7.62 -7.83
CA GLN A 36 5.29 -7.69 -7.95
C GLN A 36 4.81 -6.74 -9.05
N SER A 37 3.81 -7.19 -9.82
CA SER A 37 3.15 -6.38 -10.84
C SER A 37 1.96 -5.61 -10.27
N PHE A 38 1.78 -4.38 -10.72
CA PHE A 38 0.59 -3.59 -10.47
C PHE A 38 -0.59 -4.02 -11.35
N ASN A 39 -0.38 -4.82 -12.40
CA ASN A 39 -1.49 -5.35 -13.19
C ASN A 39 -2.27 -6.38 -12.38
N VAL A 40 -3.61 -6.33 -12.44
CA VAL A 40 -4.48 -7.25 -11.68
C VAL A 40 -4.25 -8.71 -12.10
N GLY A 41 -3.89 -8.96 -13.36
CA GLY A 41 -3.49 -10.27 -13.88
C GLY A 41 -2.15 -10.80 -13.34
N GLY A 42 -1.34 -9.97 -12.67
CA GLY A 42 -0.04 -10.35 -12.13
C GLY A 42 1.10 -10.42 -13.16
N THR A 43 0.78 -10.28 -14.45
CA THR A 43 1.71 -10.23 -15.59
C THR A 43 1.69 -8.86 -16.25
N ALA A 44 2.80 -8.47 -16.90
CA ALA A 44 2.79 -7.35 -17.84
C ALA A 44 1.84 -7.68 -19.01
N ILE A 45 1.03 -6.73 -19.47
CA ILE A 45 0.13 -6.94 -20.61
C ILE A 45 0.99 -6.88 -21.88
N ASP A 46 1.59 -8.01 -22.23
CA ASP A 46 2.69 -8.05 -23.22
C ASP A 46 2.32 -8.80 -24.52
N ASN A 47 1.04 -9.15 -24.70
CA ASN A 47 0.55 -9.76 -25.94
C ASN A 47 -0.93 -9.43 -26.22
N TRP A 48 -1.33 -9.62 -27.48
CA TRP A 48 -2.70 -9.33 -27.97
C TRP A 48 -3.79 -10.09 -27.19
N PHE A 49 -3.48 -11.29 -26.70
CA PHE A 49 -4.43 -12.15 -26.00
C PHE A 49 -4.69 -11.64 -24.58
N SER A 50 -3.63 -11.23 -23.86
CA SER A 50 -3.73 -10.60 -22.55
C SER A 50 -4.55 -9.30 -22.59
N TRP A 51 -4.47 -8.53 -23.68
CA TRP A 51 -5.30 -7.33 -23.86
C TRP A 51 -6.81 -7.65 -23.85
N PHE A 52 -7.23 -8.73 -24.52
CA PHE A 52 -8.65 -9.07 -24.67
C PHE A 52 -9.22 -9.89 -23.51
N PHE A 53 -8.38 -10.66 -22.81
CA PHE A 53 -8.85 -11.72 -21.91
C PHE A 53 -8.31 -11.65 -20.49
N GLU A 54 -7.34 -10.79 -20.17
CA GLU A 54 -6.96 -10.56 -18.77
C GLU A 54 -7.95 -9.63 -18.07
N PRO A 55 -8.15 -9.79 -16.74
CA PRO A 55 -8.91 -8.84 -15.95
C PRO A 55 -8.31 -7.44 -16.09
N VAL A 56 -9.02 -6.54 -16.78
CA VAL A 56 -8.58 -5.15 -16.97
C VAL A 56 -8.64 -4.43 -15.63
N GLY A 57 -7.49 -4.15 -15.05
CA GLY A 57 -7.37 -3.39 -13.82
C GLY A 57 -5.93 -3.19 -13.41
N ARG A 58 -5.63 -2.02 -12.85
CA ARG A 58 -4.36 -1.73 -12.17
C ARG A 58 -4.60 -1.61 -10.69
N LYS A 59 -3.77 -2.29 -9.91
CA LYS A 59 -3.56 -2.03 -8.49
C LYS A 59 -2.84 -0.70 -8.39
N SER A 60 -3.20 0.12 -7.41
CA SER A 60 -2.46 1.35 -7.09
C SER A 60 -1.51 1.16 -5.90
N SER A 61 -1.50 -0.02 -5.28
CA SER A 61 -0.71 -0.30 -4.08
C SER A 61 -0.24 -1.76 -4.05
N LEU A 62 0.97 -1.98 -3.54
CA LEU A 62 1.58 -3.30 -3.37
C LEU A 62 2.15 -3.44 -1.95
N LEU A 63 2.04 -4.66 -1.41
CA LEU A 63 2.49 -5.00 -0.06
C LEU A 63 3.59 -6.06 -0.13
N PHE A 64 4.67 -5.81 0.60
CA PHE A 64 5.83 -6.70 0.73
C PHE A 64 5.96 -7.05 2.21
N LEU A 65 5.28 -8.10 2.64
CA LEU A 65 5.14 -8.49 4.07
C LEU A 65 6.13 -9.57 4.51
N ASP A 66 6.99 -10.02 3.61
CA ASP A 66 7.91 -11.14 3.74
C ASP A 66 9.38 -10.68 3.66
N VAL A 67 9.65 -9.41 3.99
CA VAL A 67 11.01 -8.86 3.94
C VAL A 67 11.78 -9.39 5.16
N PRO A 68 12.93 -10.08 4.98
CA PRO A 68 13.73 -10.54 6.10
C PRO A 68 14.28 -9.38 6.94
N VAL A 69 14.26 -9.54 8.27
CA VAL A 69 14.72 -8.51 9.21
C VAL A 69 16.23 -8.57 9.38
N TYR A 70 16.92 -7.48 9.02
CA TYR A 70 18.36 -7.32 9.25
C TYR A 70 18.68 -5.90 9.73
N GLU A 71 19.42 -5.79 10.84
CA GLU A 71 19.77 -4.51 11.47
C GLU A 71 20.60 -3.60 10.56
N ALA A 72 21.56 -4.19 9.82
CA ALA A 72 22.41 -3.49 8.86
C ALA A 72 21.94 -3.66 7.39
N GLY A 73 20.66 -3.98 7.19
CA GLY A 73 20.08 -4.16 5.86
C GLY A 73 19.82 -2.85 5.12
N VAL A 74 20.15 -2.80 3.84
CA VAL A 74 19.79 -1.72 2.93
C VAL A 74 18.68 -2.20 2.01
N ILE A 75 17.52 -1.56 2.11
CA ILE A 75 16.37 -1.83 1.23
C ILE A 75 16.44 -0.91 0.02
N THR A 76 16.32 -1.49 -1.17
CA THR A 76 16.19 -0.77 -2.43
C THR A 76 14.87 -1.13 -3.08
N VAL A 77 14.12 -0.10 -3.48
CA VAL A 77 12.86 -0.27 -4.22
C VAL A 77 13.06 0.32 -5.60
N THR A 78 12.83 -0.51 -6.61
CA THR A 78 12.90 -0.12 -8.01
C THR A 78 11.52 -0.26 -8.61
N MET A 79 10.98 0.82 -9.18
CA MET A 79 9.70 0.83 -9.88
C MET A 79 9.95 1.07 -11.35
N THR A 80 9.26 0.33 -12.21
CA THR A 80 9.49 0.39 -13.66
C THR A 80 8.18 0.52 -14.43
N ARG A 81 8.29 1.03 -15.65
CA ARG A 81 7.28 0.97 -16.70
C ARG A 81 7.90 0.40 -17.97
N ASP A 82 7.08 -0.17 -18.82
CA ASP A 82 7.53 -0.75 -20.09
C ASP A 82 8.06 0.32 -21.05
N ASN A 83 7.43 1.50 -21.06
CA ASN A 83 7.93 2.66 -21.80
C ASN A 83 8.79 3.56 -20.90
N PRO A 84 10.10 3.73 -21.18
CA PRO A 84 10.99 4.59 -20.39
C PRO A 84 10.64 6.08 -20.43
N ALA A 85 9.83 6.51 -21.41
CA ALA A 85 9.36 7.89 -21.52
C ALA A 85 8.17 8.20 -20.59
N ASP A 86 7.51 7.18 -20.05
CA ASP A 86 6.40 7.35 -19.14
C ASP A 86 6.90 7.67 -17.73
N LEU A 87 6.26 8.64 -17.06
CA LEU A 87 6.59 9.00 -15.70
C LEU A 87 6.17 7.87 -14.74
N VAL A 88 7.11 7.49 -13.86
CA VAL A 88 6.83 6.67 -12.68
C VAL A 88 6.56 7.60 -11.52
N SER A 89 5.44 7.40 -10.82
CA SER A 89 5.08 8.16 -9.63
C SER A 89 4.74 7.24 -8.46
N CYS A 90 5.05 7.68 -7.24
CA CYS A 90 4.77 6.97 -6.00
C CYS A 90 4.32 7.98 -4.95
N GLY A 91 3.07 7.89 -4.50
CA GLY A 91 2.53 8.78 -3.48
C GLY A 91 3.08 8.52 -2.07
N ALA A 92 3.22 7.25 -1.69
CA ALA A 92 3.86 6.90 -0.42
C ALA A 92 4.66 5.60 -0.49
N LEU A 93 5.82 5.61 0.18
CA LEU A 93 6.67 4.46 0.39
C LEU A 93 6.88 4.30 1.89
N LEU A 94 6.42 3.18 2.46
CA LEU A 94 6.51 2.92 3.89
C LEU A 94 7.29 1.62 4.12
N PHE A 95 8.20 1.64 5.09
CA PHE A 95 8.85 0.44 5.62
C PHE A 95 8.79 0.47 7.13
N GLY A 96 8.48 -0.67 7.73
CA GLY A 96 8.27 -0.75 9.16
C GLY A 96 8.22 -2.18 9.66
N ARG A 97 7.79 -2.31 10.92
CA ARG A 97 7.54 -3.59 11.55
C ARG A 97 6.04 -3.87 11.57
N GLN A 98 5.66 -5.07 11.19
CA GLN A 98 4.29 -5.54 11.18
C GLN A 98 3.85 -5.85 12.61
N PHE A 99 2.57 -5.57 12.88
CA PHE A 99 1.95 -5.89 14.15
C PHE A 99 0.55 -6.44 13.89
N THR A 100 0.36 -7.74 14.14
CA THR A 100 -0.92 -8.41 13.96
C THR A 100 -1.79 -8.20 15.19
N ILE A 101 -3.00 -7.66 14.99
CA ILE A 101 -3.94 -7.36 16.07
C ILE A 101 -4.87 -8.53 16.37
N GLY A 102 -5.30 -9.26 15.33
CA GLY A 102 -6.24 -10.38 15.45
C GLY A 102 -6.90 -10.71 14.12
N GLU A 103 -7.94 -11.53 14.18
CA GLU A 103 -8.72 -11.96 13.01
C GLU A 103 -9.90 -11.03 12.78
N THR A 104 -10.07 -10.54 11.55
CA THR A 104 -11.21 -9.68 11.19
C THR A 104 -12.47 -10.52 10.99
N GLU A 105 -13.56 -10.18 11.67
CA GLU A 105 -14.86 -10.80 11.43
C GLU A 105 -15.42 -10.42 10.06
N HIS A 106 -16.24 -11.30 9.49
CA HIS A 106 -17.00 -10.99 8.29
C HIS A 106 -17.91 -9.77 8.50
N GLY A 107 -17.97 -8.89 7.50
CA GLY A 107 -18.78 -7.67 7.54
C GLY A 107 -17.99 -6.39 7.80
N ALA A 108 -16.70 -6.35 7.45
CA ALA A 108 -15.96 -5.10 7.41
C ALA A 108 -16.64 -4.10 6.45
N ASP A 109 -16.86 -2.88 6.93
CA ASP A 109 -17.44 -1.79 6.16
C ASP A 109 -16.30 -0.92 5.60
N ILE A 110 -16.26 -0.81 4.27
CA ILE A 110 -15.27 0.00 3.55
C ILE A 110 -16.02 1.16 2.93
N GLY A 111 -15.64 2.37 3.33
CA GLY A 111 -16.18 3.61 2.82
C GLY A 111 -15.11 4.61 2.45
N ILE A 112 -15.56 5.75 1.94
CA ILE A 112 -14.73 6.92 1.69
C ILE A 112 -15.34 8.11 2.43
N ILE A 113 -14.48 8.97 2.96
CA ILE A 113 -14.85 10.32 3.37
C ILE A 113 -14.46 11.23 2.20
N ASP A 114 -15.45 11.67 1.44
CA ASP A 114 -15.27 12.61 0.35
C ASP A 114 -15.40 14.05 0.88
N TYR A 115 -14.37 14.87 0.68
CA TYR A 115 -14.36 16.28 1.07
C TYR A 115 -14.83 17.23 -0.05
N SER A 116 -15.31 16.68 -1.16
CA SER A 116 -15.80 17.44 -2.31
C SER A 116 -17.01 18.30 -1.97
N ARG A 117 -17.12 19.45 -2.62
CA ARG A 117 -18.26 20.36 -2.46
C ARG A 117 -18.97 20.55 -3.78
N LYS A 118 -20.29 20.42 -3.77
CA LYS A 118 -21.15 20.82 -4.89
C LYS A 118 -21.59 22.26 -4.64
N GLU A 119 -21.22 23.18 -5.51
CA GLU A 119 -21.63 24.58 -5.45
C GLU A 119 -22.48 24.91 -6.66
N THR A 120 -23.69 25.42 -6.41
CA THR A 120 -24.59 25.92 -7.46
C THR A 120 -24.49 27.44 -7.47
N ASP A 121 -24.13 28.01 -8.61
CA ASP A 121 -24.04 29.45 -8.77
C ASP A 121 -25.42 30.13 -8.81
N GLN A 122 -25.42 31.46 -8.79
CA GLN A 122 -26.64 32.27 -8.84
C GLN A 122 -27.44 32.13 -10.17
N PHE A 123 -26.87 31.45 -11.16
CA PHE A 123 -27.49 31.18 -12.47
C PHE A 123 -27.99 29.73 -12.60
N GLY A 124 -27.90 28.93 -11.53
CA GLY A 124 -28.40 27.56 -11.47
C GLY A 124 -27.41 26.52 -12.02
N VAL A 125 -26.17 26.90 -12.34
CA VAL A 125 -25.14 25.95 -12.79
C VAL A 125 -24.51 25.30 -11.56
N THR A 126 -24.66 23.98 -11.46
CA THR A 126 -24.04 23.19 -10.39
C THR A 126 -22.66 22.73 -10.84
N SER A 127 -21.62 23.21 -10.16
CA SER A 127 -20.25 22.75 -10.31
C SER A 127 -19.88 21.85 -9.15
N VAL A 128 -19.15 20.77 -9.44
CA VAL A 128 -18.57 19.89 -8.42
C VAL A 128 -17.10 20.23 -8.33
N VAL A 129 -16.67 20.75 -7.19
CA VAL A 129 -15.25 20.92 -6.87
C VAL A 129 -14.81 19.65 -6.17
N GLU A 130 -14.20 18.75 -6.95
CA GLU A 130 -13.60 17.52 -6.43
C GLU A 130 -12.43 17.86 -5.50
N ARG A 131 -12.40 17.25 -4.32
CA ARG A 131 -11.32 17.39 -3.34
C ARG A 131 -10.75 16.02 -2.98
N ALA A 132 -9.68 16.02 -2.18
CA ALA A 132 -9.14 14.79 -1.63
C ALA A 132 -10.22 13.97 -0.92
N PHE A 133 -10.08 12.65 -0.93
CA PHE A 133 -10.91 11.74 -0.15
C PHE A 133 -10.00 10.91 0.77
N ALA A 134 -10.54 10.46 1.90
CA ALA A 134 -9.85 9.52 2.79
C ALA A 134 -10.58 8.18 2.80
N LYS A 135 -9.84 7.07 2.62
CA LYS A 135 -10.40 5.74 2.82
C LYS A 135 -10.71 5.52 4.31
N ARG A 136 -11.89 4.98 4.60
CA ARG A 136 -12.32 4.62 5.95
C ARG A 136 -12.70 3.15 5.98
N MET A 137 -12.15 2.42 6.94
CA MET A 137 -12.50 1.04 7.21
C MET A 137 -13.03 0.93 8.63
N THR A 138 -14.16 0.22 8.80
CA THR A 138 -14.67 -0.17 10.11
C THR A 138 -14.75 -1.69 10.14
N ALA A 139 -13.96 -2.31 10.99
CA ALA A 139 -13.86 -3.75 11.10
C ALA A 139 -14.01 -4.20 12.56
N ARG A 140 -14.66 -5.35 12.77
CA ARG A 140 -14.69 -6.02 14.06
C ARG A 140 -13.54 -7.02 14.08
N VAL A 141 -12.75 -7.02 15.15
CA VAL A 141 -11.58 -7.88 15.27
C VAL A 141 -11.75 -8.78 16.48
N VAL A 142 -11.58 -10.08 16.26
CA VAL A 142 -11.54 -11.11 17.31
C VAL A 142 -10.09 -11.34 17.70
N MET A 143 -9.83 -11.29 19.00
CA MET A 143 -8.52 -11.57 19.58
C MET A 143 -8.66 -12.28 20.92
N GLN A 144 -7.59 -12.92 21.37
CA GLN A 144 -7.53 -13.51 22.70
C GLN A 144 -7.55 -12.41 23.76
N THR A 145 -8.23 -12.65 24.89
CA THR A 145 -8.34 -11.68 25.99
C THR A 145 -6.97 -11.25 26.52
N SER A 146 -5.99 -12.15 26.53
CA SER A 146 -4.60 -11.87 26.94
C SER A 146 -3.90 -10.82 26.04
N ALA A 147 -4.33 -10.65 24.79
CA ALA A 147 -3.71 -9.73 23.84
C ALA A 147 -4.29 -8.31 23.91
N ILE A 148 -5.42 -8.09 24.61
CA ILE A 148 -6.15 -6.81 24.61
C ILE A 148 -5.28 -5.66 25.12
N ASP A 149 -4.61 -5.85 26.26
CA ASP A 149 -3.79 -4.80 26.87
C ASP A 149 -2.57 -4.45 26.00
N ASP A 150 -1.95 -5.44 25.37
CA ASP A 150 -0.82 -5.25 24.47
C ASP A 150 -1.24 -4.50 23.21
N VAL A 151 -2.35 -4.89 22.59
CA VAL A 151 -2.90 -4.19 21.43
C VAL A 151 -3.24 -2.75 21.78
N ALA A 152 -3.99 -2.52 22.88
CA ALA A 152 -4.39 -1.18 23.29
C ALA A 152 -3.17 -0.26 23.54
N ARG A 153 -2.11 -0.77 24.18
CA ARG A 153 -0.86 -0.04 24.39
C ARG A 153 -0.17 0.33 23.08
N ASN A 154 -0.06 -0.62 22.14
CA ASN A 154 0.56 -0.38 20.84
C ASN A 154 -0.22 0.65 20.02
N LEU A 155 -1.56 0.54 19.99
CA LEU A 155 -2.43 1.52 19.32
C LEU A 155 -2.28 2.92 19.93
N ALA A 156 -2.23 3.02 21.26
CA ALA A 156 -2.07 4.30 21.96
C ALA A 156 -0.70 4.94 21.70
N ALA A 157 0.35 4.13 21.51
CA ALA A 157 1.68 4.59 21.14
C ALA A 157 1.75 5.10 19.69
N LEU A 158 0.98 4.48 18.78
CA LEU A 158 0.93 4.84 17.35
C LEU A 158 -0.03 6.00 17.02
N ARG A 159 -0.73 6.57 18.01
CA ARG A 159 -1.82 7.56 17.79
C ARG A 159 -1.47 8.79 16.94
N ALA A 160 -0.20 9.17 16.90
CA ALA A 160 0.29 10.35 16.16
C ALA A 160 1.36 9.97 15.13
N SER A 161 1.55 8.67 14.88
CA SER A 161 2.50 8.15 13.92
C SER A 161 1.74 7.70 12.67
N PRO A 162 2.21 8.05 11.45
CA PRO A 162 1.62 7.51 10.24
C PRO A 162 1.83 6.00 10.20
N VAL A 163 0.73 5.26 10.07
CA VAL A 163 0.72 3.80 10.01
C VAL A 163 -0.14 3.33 8.84
N LEU A 164 0.22 2.19 8.28
CA LEU A 164 -0.59 1.53 7.27
C LEU A 164 -1.42 0.43 7.93
N TRP A 165 -2.74 0.51 7.76
CA TRP A 165 -3.67 -0.54 8.15
C TRP A 165 -3.88 -1.52 6.99
N ILE A 166 -3.72 -2.80 7.28
CA ILE A 166 -3.91 -3.91 6.32
C ILE A 166 -5.01 -4.80 6.89
N GLY A 167 -6.05 -5.05 6.11
CA GLY A 167 -7.20 -5.86 6.49
C GLY A 167 -8.10 -6.17 5.30
#